data_AF-A0ABD5R3G0-F1
#
_entry.id   AF-A0ABD5R3G0-F1
#
_cell.length_a   1.000
_cell.length_b   1.000
_cell.length_c   1.000
_cell.angle_alpha   90.00
_cell.angle_beta   90.00
_cell.angle_gamma   90.00
#
_symmetry.space_group_name_H-M   'P 1'
#
loop_
_entity.id
_entity.type
_entity.pdbx_description
1 polymer ?
#
loop_
_entity_poly.entity_id
_entity_poly.type
_entity_poly.pdbx_seq_one_letter_code
_entity_poly.pdbx_strand_id
1 'polypeptide(L)' 'MPDTKSGRERKGRGKRQQLENHLTRRELEADDEPPEPTFETVDSEYLDEPGEPAAE' A
#
# COMPACT_ATOMS: atom_id res chain seq x y z
N MET A 1 -20.35 24.79 -2.53
CA MET A 1 -19.07 25.44 -2.94
C MET A 1 -17.90 24.55 -2.53
N PRO A 2 -17.08 24.08 -3.48
CA PRO A 2 -15.91 23.25 -3.20
C PRO A 2 -14.77 24.01 -2.49
N ASP A 3 -14.74 25.33 -2.58
CA ASP A 3 -13.70 26.18 -1.95
C ASP A 3 -13.99 26.64 -0.51
N THR A 4 -15.08 26.17 0.10
CA THR A 4 -15.28 26.43 1.53
C THR A 4 -14.50 25.44 2.38
N LYS A 5 -14.11 25.85 3.60
CA LYS A 5 -13.52 24.96 4.60
C LYS A 5 -14.35 23.67 4.77
N SER A 6 -15.67 23.81 4.88
CA SER A 6 -16.60 22.67 4.97
C SER A 6 -16.62 21.78 3.71
N GLY A 7 -16.48 22.37 2.52
CA GLY A 7 -16.35 21.65 1.26
C GLY A 7 -15.05 20.85 1.17
N ARG A 8 -13.93 21.48 1.55
CA ARG A 8 -12.60 20.84 1.60
C ARG A 8 -12.55 19.71 2.62
N GLU A 9 -13.12 19.90 3.81
CA GLU A 9 -13.20 18.86 4.83
C GLU A 9 -14.07 17.67 4.38
N ARG A 10 -15.23 17.93 3.78
CA ARG A 10 -16.09 16.86 3.23
C ARG A 10 -15.35 16.07 2.14
N LYS A 11 -14.64 16.76 1.25
CA LYS A 11 -13.81 16.11 0.21
C LYS A 11 -12.69 15.28 0.83
N GLY A 12 -12.00 15.81 1.85
CA GLY A 12 -10.96 15.09 2.59
C GLY A 12 -11.49 13.85 3.32
N ARG A 13 -12.66 13.94 3.98
CA ARG A 13 -13.32 12.79 4.61
C ARG A 13 -13.71 11.72 3.57
N GLY A 14 -14.23 12.13 2.42
CA GLY A 14 -14.55 11.23 1.32
C GLY A 14 -13.33 10.54 0.70
N LYS A 15 -12.13 11.14 0.80
CA LYS A 15 -10.91 10.56 0.25
C LYS A 15 -10.45 9.31 0.99
N ARG A 16 -10.65 9.24 2.31
CA ARG A 16 -10.37 8.01 3.09
C ARG A 16 -11.26 6.86 2.64
N GLN A 17 -12.57 7.11 2.57
CA GLN A 17 -13.52 6.12 2.07
C GLN A 17 -13.27 5.72 0.61
N GLN A 18 -12.83 6.66 -0.24
CA GLN A 18 -12.41 6.34 -1.61
C GLN A 18 -11.18 5.41 -1.65
N LEU A 19 -10.19 5.66 -0.80
CA LEU A 19 -8.99 4.83 -0.69
C LEU A 19 -9.34 3.43 -0.17
N GLU A 20 -10.12 3.35 0.91
CA GLU A 20 -10.60 2.08 1.47
C GLU A 20 -11.30 1.24 0.41
N ASN A 21 -12.29 1.82 -0.30
CA ASN A 21 -13.00 1.12 -1.37
C ASN A 21 -12.06 0.66 -2.50
N HIS A 22 -11.03 1.45 -2.84
CA HIS A 22 -10.06 1.08 -3.86
C HIS A 22 -9.19 -0.09 -3.41
N LEU A 23 -8.68 -0.06 -2.18
CA LEU A 23 -7.87 -1.15 -1.61
C LEU A 23 -8.68 -2.43 -1.46
N THR A 24 -9.91 -2.36 -0.95
CA THR A 24 -10.78 -3.53 -0.84
C THR A 24 -11.07 -4.18 -2.19
N ARG A 25 -11.30 -3.38 -3.26
CA ARG A 25 -11.45 -3.95 -4.60
C ARG A 25 -10.20 -4.64 -5.09
N ARG A 26 -9.03 -4.01 -4.87
CA ARG A 26 -7.74 -4.61 -5.21
C ARG A 26 -7.52 -5.93 -4.49
N GLU A 27 -7.89 -6.03 -3.22
CA GLU A 27 -7.80 -7.27 -2.44
C GLU A 27 -8.74 -8.37 -2.97
N LEU A 28 -9.96 -8.00 -3.39
CA LEU A 28 -10.91 -8.96 -3.96
C LEU A 28 -10.52 -9.44 -5.37
N GLU A 29 -9.81 -8.61 -6.13
CA GLU A 29 -9.33 -8.93 -7.49
C GLU A 29 -7.93 -9.56 -7.47
N ALA A 30 -7.26 -9.60 -6.32
CA ALA A 30 -5.94 -10.20 -6.17
C ALA A 30 -6.04 -11.73 -6.26
N ASP A 31 -4.98 -12.35 -6.79
CA ASP A 31 -4.83 -13.79 -6.78
C ASP A 31 -4.68 -14.30 -5.33
N ASP A 32 -5.15 -15.53 -5.06
CA ASP A 32 -5.08 -16.15 -3.74
C ASP A 32 -3.64 -16.31 -3.22
N GLU A 33 -2.68 -16.47 -4.14
CA GLU A 33 -1.26 -16.58 -3.84
C GLU A 33 -0.50 -15.40 -4.48
N PRO A 34 0.24 -14.59 -3.70
CA PRO A 34 1.05 -13.52 -4.27
C PRO A 34 2.19 -14.12 -5.10
N PRO A 35 2.68 -13.40 -6.14
CA PRO A 35 3.83 -13.85 -6.90
C PRO A 35 5.06 -13.97 -6.00
N GLU A 36 5.90 -14.97 -6.27
CA GLU A 36 7.16 -15.12 -5.56
C GLU A 36 8.03 -13.85 -5.72
N PRO A 37 8.58 -13.32 -4.61
CA PRO A 37 9.44 -12.15 -4.69
C PRO A 37 10.73 -12.49 -5.43
N THR A 38 11.17 -11.62 -6.35
CA THR A 38 12.44 -11.78 -7.07
C THR A 38 13.49 -10.83 -6.50
N PHE A 39 14.75 -11.23 -6.54
CA PHE A 39 15.89 -10.41 -6.07
C PHE A 39 16.00 -9.06 -6.78
N GLU A 40 15.49 -8.93 -8.00
CA GLU A 40 15.48 -7.66 -8.74
C GLU A 40 14.43 -6.66 -8.21
N THR A 41 13.39 -7.15 -7.55
CA THR A 41 12.29 -6.32 -7.01
C THR A 41 12.51 -5.87 -5.57
N VAL A 42 13.37 -6.57 -4.83
CA VAL A 42 13.72 -6.21 -3.46
C VAL A 42 14.90 -5.25 -3.50
N ASP A 43 14.74 -4.07 -2.89
CA ASP A 43 15.86 -3.15 -2.78
C ASP A 43 16.94 -3.80 -1.91
N SER A 44 18.17 -3.77 -2.43
CA SER A 44 19.37 -4.21 -1.72
C SER A 44 19.54 -3.59 -0.34
N GLU A 45 18.94 -2.42 -0.07
CA GLU A 45 18.93 -1.83 1.28
C GLU A 45 18.18 -2.66 2.33
N TYR A 46 17.26 -3.54 1.91
CA TYR A 46 16.49 -4.44 2.77
C TYR A 46 16.92 -5.91 2.66
N LEU A 47 17.94 -6.21 1.85
CA LEU A 47 18.50 -7.55 1.77
C LEU A 47 19.67 -7.65 2.73
N ASP A 48 19.62 -8.65 3.63
CA ASP A 48 20.79 -9.02 4.42
C ASP A 48 21.92 -9.48 3.48
N GLU A 49 23.16 -9.14 3.82
CA GLU A 49 24.31 -9.69 3.11
C GLU A 49 24.29 -11.23 3.26
N PRO A 50 24.54 -11.99 2.18
CA PRO A 50 24.48 -13.44 2.23
C PRO A 50 25.52 -13.98 3.23
N GLY A 51 25.05 -14.34 4.43
CA GLY A 51 25.89 -14.85 5.52
C GLY A 51 25.66 -14.20 6.89
N GLU A 52 24.88 -13.13 7.00
CA GLU A 52 24.50 -12.58 8.32
C GLU A 52 23.31 -13.37 8.90
N PRO A 53 23.40 -13.90 10.14
CA PRO A 53 22.25 -14.46 10.81
C PRO A 53 21.29 -13.32 11.16
N ALA A 54 20.01 -13.46 10.81
CA ALA A 54 18.95 -12.52 11.21
C ALA A 54 19.04 -12.28 12.72
N ALA A 55 19.31 -11.03 13.11
CA ALA A 55 19.41 -10.65 14.50
C ALA A 55 18.04 -10.79 15.17
N GLU A 56 17.95 -11.70 16.16
CA GLU A 56 16.79 -11.94 17.02
C GLU A 56 16.55 -10.80 18.02
#